data_AF-A0A645H1S6-F1
#
_entry.id   AF-A0A645H1S6-F1
#
_cell.length_a   1.000
_cell.length_b   1.000
_cell.length_c   1.000
_cell.angle_alpha   90.00
_cell.angle_beta   90.00
_cell.angle_gamma   90.00
#
_symmetry.space_group_name_H-M   'P 1'
#
loop_
_entity.id
_entity.type
_entity.pdbx_description
1 polymer ?
#
loop_
_entity_poly.entity_id
_entity_poly.type
_entity_poly.pdbx_seq_one_letter_code
_entity_poly.pdbx_strand_id
1 'polypeptide(L)'
;MDIYFNVDMLGLKDVTPEDLELDFDVPRSIYSGAYGKYTDGRFGIADVIILQPRPGREDECREALQNVKLLRMDFFKKFDVYGAYDLAESGQVFYRGGYYILLMIEDSDQVRSILEQYIPR
;
A
#
# COMPACT_ATOMS: atom_id res chain seq x y z
N MET A 1 2.49 13.18 10.46
CA MET A 1 1.75 13.32 9.19
C MET A 1 0.75 12.19 9.20
N ASP A 2 -0.49 12.48 9.59
CA ASP A 2 -1.49 11.43 9.81
C ASP A 2 -2.31 11.26 8.53
N ILE A 3 -1.94 10.27 7.73
CA ILE A 3 -2.64 9.93 6.48
C ILE A 3 -3.99 9.23 6.78
N TYR A 4 -4.28 8.95 8.06
CA TYR A 4 -5.42 8.16 8.56
C TYR A 4 -6.48 9.01 9.28
N PHE A 5 -6.58 10.30 8.98
CA PHE A 5 -7.25 11.32 9.82
C PHE A 5 -8.72 11.05 10.19
N ASN A 6 -9.43 10.11 9.54
CA ASN A 6 -10.83 9.77 9.81
C ASN A 6 -11.14 8.26 9.72
N VAL A 7 -10.13 7.41 9.84
CA VAL A 7 -10.29 5.97 9.66
C VAL A 7 -10.27 5.28 11.03
N ASP A 8 -11.43 5.00 11.60
CA ASP A 8 -11.58 4.11 12.79
C ASP A 8 -11.31 2.66 12.39
N MET A 9 -10.08 2.34 11.96
CA MET A 9 -9.68 0.98 11.63
C MET A 9 -8.82 0.36 12.73
N LEU A 10 -9.38 -0.69 13.32
CA LEU A 10 -8.64 -1.63 14.15
C LEU A 10 -7.65 -2.41 13.27
N GLY A 11 -6.47 -2.71 13.81
CA GLY A 11 -5.50 -3.59 13.13
C GLY A 11 -4.58 -2.92 12.11
N LEU A 12 -4.45 -1.58 12.11
CA LEU A 12 -3.42 -0.87 11.35
C LEU A 12 -2.01 -1.15 11.90
N LYS A 13 -1.10 -1.49 11.01
CA LYS A 13 0.32 -1.74 11.28
C LYS A 13 1.19 -0.85 10.42
N ASP A 14 2.26 -0.32 10.98
CA ASP A 14 3.29 0.37 10.19
C ASP A 14 3.94 -0.60 9.19
N VAL A 15 4.25 -0.10 8.01
CA VAL A 15 5.05 -0.84 7.03
C VAL A 15 6.46 -0.99 7.59
N THR A 16 6.91 -2.23 7.77
CA THR A 16 8.30 -2.55 8.09
C THR A 16 8.96 -3.36 6.96
N PRO A 17 10.29 -3.32 6.83
CA PRO A 17 10.98 -4.19 5.87
C PRO A 17 10.72 -5.68 6.07
N GLU A 18 10.56 -6.10 7.32
CA GLU A 18 10.31 -7.50 7.69
C GLU A 18 8.92 -7.94 7.21
N ASP A 19 7.89 -7.12 7.44
CA ASP A 19 6.53 -7.40 6.95
C ASP A 19 6.47 -7.39 5.42
N LEU A 20 7.18 -6.45 4.78
CA LEU A 20 7.28 -6.38 3.32
C LEU A 20 7.88 -7.65 2.71
N GLU A 21 8.91 -8.22 3.33
CA GLU A 21 9.54 -9.44 2.82
C GLU A 21 8.71 -10.69 3.15
N LEU A 22 8.18 -10.80 4.38
CA LEU A 22 7.50 -12.02 4.86
C LEU A 22 6.04 -12.12 4.43
N ASP A 23 5.28 -11.02 4.50
CA ASP A 23 3.84 -11.03 4.24
C ASP A 23 3.52 -10.67 2.78
N PHE A 24 4.40 -9.92 2.12
CA PHE A 24 4.14 -9.29 0.83
C PHE A 24 5.10 -9.66 -0.30
N ASP A 25 6.14 -10.44 -0.01
CA ASP A 25 7.16 -10.86 -1.00
C ASP A 25 7.81 -9.67 -1.73
N VAL A 26 8.10 -8.59 -0.99
CA VAL A 26 8.76 -7.38 -1.48
C VAL A 26 10.20 -7.33 -0.98
N PRO A 27 11.21 -7.67 -1.80
CA PRO A 27 12.59 -7.80 -1.35
C PRO A 27 13.20 -6.46 -0.92
N ARG A 28 13.95 -6.43 0.19
CA ARG A 28 14.63 -5.21 0.67
C ARG A 28 15.62 -4.60 -0.34
N SER A 29 16.09 -5.40 -1.29
CA SER A 29 17.08 -5.04 -2.30
C SER A 29 16.56 -4.06 -3.37
N ILE A 30 15.24 -3.95 -3.58
CA ILE A 30 14.69 -3.15 -4.69
C ILE A 30 14.40 -1.69 -4.27
N TYR A 31 14.23 -1.42 -2.98
CA TYR A 31 13.93 -0.08 -2.46
C TYR A 31 15.02 0.43 -1.51
N SER A 32 15.11 1.74 -1.31
CA SER A 32 15.99 2.41 -0.37
C SER A 32 15.24 2.81 0.92
N GLY A 33 13.97 3.18 0.80
CA GLY A 33 13.04 3.46 1.91
C GLY A 33 11.65 2.89 1.67
N ALA A 34 10.93 2.58 2.74
CA ALA A 34 9.56 2.08 2.74
C ALA A 34 8.74 2.77 3.85
N TYR A 35 7.50 3.14 3.55
CA TYR A 35 6.63 3.90 4.45
C TYR A 35 5.17 3.53 4.27
N GLY A 36 4.35 3.95 5.24
CA GLY A 36 2.90 3.82 5.21
C GLY A 36 2.38 2.86 6.29
N LYS A 37 1.10 2.51 6.21
CA LYS A 37 0.50 1.51 7.09
C LYS A 37 -0.42 0.61 6.28
N TYR A 38 -0.61 -0.60 6.78
CA TYR A 38 -1.49 -1.60 6.20
C TYR A 38 -2.33 -2.25 7.30
N THR A 39 -3.40 -2.91 6.89
CA THR A 39 -4.28 -3.63 7.80
C THR A 39 -3.88 -5.09 7.89
N ASP A 40 -4.02 -5.70 9.07
CA ASP A 40 -3.80 -7.14 9.25
C ASP A 40 -4.90 -8.03 8.61
N GLY A 41 -5.85 -7.42 7.89
CA GLY A 41 -6.91 -8.08 7.14
C GLY A 41 -8.10 -8.56 7.98
N ARG A 42 -8.09 -8.39 9.31
CA ARG A 42 -9.20 -8.83 10.18
C ARG A 42 -10.36 -7.85 10.24
N PHE A 43 -10.14 -6.59 9.86
CA PHE A 43 -11.11 -5.50 10.02
C PHE A 43 -11.37 -4.72 8.73
N GLY A 44 -10.97 -5.26 7.56
CA GLY A 44 -11.07 -4.60 6.26
C GLY A 44 -9.71 -4.30 5.65
N ILE A 45 -9.66 -3.31 4.74
CA ILE A 45 -8.45 -2.88 4.03
C ILE A 45 -8.28 -1.35 4.07
N ALA A 46 -7.07 -0.89 4.43
CA ALA A 46 -6.60 0.48 4.36
C ALA A 46 -5.10 0.50 4.15
N ASP A 47 -4.68 -0.13 3.07
CA ASP A 47 -3.27 -0.34 2.80
C ASP A 47 -2.74 0.83 1.98
N VAL A 48 -1.81 1.58 2.58
CA VAL A 48 -1.02 2.61 1.92
C VAL A 48 0.43 2.18 2.06
N ILE A 49 1.05 1.77 0.95
CA ILE A 49 2.45 1.32 0.94
C ILE A 49 3.24 2.18 -0.04
N ILE A 50 4.31 2.79 0.43
CA ILE A 50 5.14 3.73 -0.32
C ILE A 50 6.56 3.17 -0.37
N LEU A 51 7.09 2.94 -1.57
CA LEU A 51 8.45 2.48 -1.79
C LEU A 51 9.26 3.56 -2.51
N GLN A 52 10.44 3.87 -1.97
CA GLN A 52 11.45 4.62 -2.70
C GLN A 52 12.36 3.62 -3.43
N PRO A 53 12.31 3.49 -4.77
CA PRO A 53 13.15 2.57 -5.49
C PRO A 53 14.64 2.88 -5.29
N ARG A 54 15.48 1.86 -5.36
CA ARG A 54 16.91 2.06 -5.62
C ARG A 54 17.10 2.41 -7.10
N PRO A 55 18.21 3.08 -7.47
CA PRO A 55 18.50 3.37 -8.87
C PRO A 55 18.49 2.11 -9.73
N GLY A 56 17.70 2.12 -10.81
CA GLY A 56 17.58 0.99 -11.75
C GLY A 56 16.65 -0.14 -11.29
N ARG A 57 15.91 0.06 -10.18
CA ARG A 57 14.95 -0.91 -9.60
C ARG A 57 13.51 -0.38 -9.61
N GLU A 58 13.24 0.62 -10.44
CA GLU A 58 11.95 1.29 -10.53
C GLU A 58 10.84 0.34 -10.99
N ASP A 59 11.08 -0.44 -12.05
CA ASP A 59 10.12 -1.42 -12.55
C ASP A 59 9.84 -2.52 -11.52
N GLU A 60 10.88 -3.00 -10.82
CA GLU A 60 10.75 -4.00 -9.76
C GLU A 60 9.90 -3.49 -8.59
N CYS A 61 10.05 -2.23 -8.17
CA CYS A 61 9.20 -1.66 -7.13
C CYS A 61 7.74 -1.54 -7.59
N ARG A 62 7.51 -1.15 -8.84
CA ARG A 62 6.15 -1.08 -9.42
C ARG A 62 5.51 -2.46 -9.43
N GLU A 63 6.22 -3.46 -9.93
CA GLU A 63 5.74 -4.84 -10.03
C GLU A 63 5.50 -5.45 -8.66
N ALA A 64 6.39 -5.20 -7.69
CA ALA A 64 6.19 -5.63 -6.31
C ALA A 64 4.89 -5.09 -5.73
N LEU A 65 4.60 -3.79 -5.87
CA LEU A 65 3.34 -3.22 -5.38
C LEU A 65 2.09 -3.72 -6.13
N GLN A 66 2.21 -4.04 -7.42
CA GLN A 66 1.14 -4.70 -8.18
C GLN A 66 0.89 -6.12 -7.63
N ASN A 67 1.94 -6.87 -7.32
CA ASN A 67 1.81 -8.19 -6.71
C ASN A 67 1.19 -8.10 -5.31
N VAL A 68 1.54 -7.10 -4.50
CA VAL A 68 0.87 -6.85 -3.21
C VAL A 68 -0.63 -6.64 -3.40
N LYS A 69 -1.04 -5.81 -4.37
CA LYS A 69 -2.47 -5.63 -4.68
C LYS A 69 -3.14 -6.96 -5.00
N LEU A 70 -2.54 -7.78 -5.87
CA LEU A 70 -3.09 -9.10 -6.23
C LEU A 70 -3.17 -10.06 -5.05
N LEU A 71 -2.13 -10.13 -4.22
CA LEU A 71 -2.12 -10.94 -2.99
C LEU A 71 -3.26 -10.55 -2.05
N ARG A 72 -3.53 -9.24 -1.93
CA ARG A 72 -4.63 -8.72 -1.09
C ARG A 72 -5.99 -9.05 -1.68
N MET A 73 -6.17 -8.91 -2.99
CA MET A 73 -7.38 -9.36 -3.67
C MET A 73 -7.63 -10.85 -3.44
N ASP A 74 -6.63 -11.70 -3.60
CA ASP A 74 -6.74 -13.15 -3.40
C ASP A 74 -7.03 -13.54 -1.94
N PHE A 75 -6.47 -12.79 -0.99
CA PHE A 75 -6.77 -12.95 0.42
C PHE A 75 -8.24 -12.61 0.69
N PHE A 76 -8.70 -11.41 0.34
CA PHE A 76 -10.06 -10.98 0.67
C PHE A 76 -11.14 -11.70 -0.13
N LYS A 77 -10.85 -12.18 -1.34
CA LYS A 77 -11.76 -13.04 -2.10
C LYS A 77 -12.15 -14.32 -1.35
N LYS A 78 -11.25 -14.84 -0.50
CA LYS A 78 -11.47 -16.09 0.24
C LYS A 78 -12.16 -15.87 1.58
N PHE A 79 -12.03 -14.68 2.17
CA PHE A 79 -12.49 -14.39 3.53
C PHE A 79 -13.66 -13.38 3.58
N ASP A 80 -14.01 -12.75 2.45
CA ASP A 80 -15.04 -11.72 2.24
C ASP A 80 -15.38 -10.90 3.49
N VAL A 81 -14.37 -10.18 3.97
CA VAL A 81 -14.45 -9.35 5.18
C VAL A 81 -14.81 -7.93 4.74
N TYR A 82 -16.00 -7.46 5.12
CA TYR A 82 -16.43 -6.04 5.04
C TYR A 82 -16.22 -5.34 3.67
N GLY A 83 -16.44 -6.01 2.53
CA GLY A 83 -16.27 -5.38 1.21
C GLY A 83 -14.81 -5.05 0.85
N ALA A 84 -13.84 -5.61 1.59
CA ALA A 84 -12.42 -5.36 1.37
C ALA A 84 -11.90 -5.87 0.02
N TYR A 85 -12.59 -6.81 -0.62
CA TYR A 85 -12.25 -7.24 -1.97
C TYR A 85 -12.43 -6.12 -2.99
N ASP A 86 -13.56 -5.40 -2.98
CA ASP A 86 -13.85 -4.32 -3.93
C ASP A 86 -12.85 -3.16 -3.77
N LEU A 87 -12.45 -2.88 -2.54
CA LEU A 87 -11.38 -1.91 -2.22
C LEU A 87 -10.01 -2.37 -2.70
N ALA A 88 -9.68 -3.67 -2.56
CA ALA A 88 -8.45 -4.22 -3.10
C ALA A 88 -8.44 -4.18 -4.64
N GLU A 89 -9.56 -4.50 -5.29
CA GLU A 89 -9.71 -4.49 -6.75
C GLU A 89 -9.59 -3.08 -7.34
N SER A 90 -10.20 -2.09 -6.69
CA SER A 90 -10.12 -0.67 -7.07
C SER A 90 -8.79 0.00 -6.70
N GLY A 91 -7.93 -0.69 -5.94
CA GLY A 91 -6.63 -0.20 -5.50
C GLY A 91 -5.74 0.32 -6.64
N GLN A 92 -4.95 1.36 -6.37
CA GLN A 92 -4.11 2.02 -7.36
C GLN A 92 -2.63 1.92 -7.02
N VAL A 93 -1.81 1.62 -8.03
CA VAL A 93 -0.34 1.77 -7.95
C VAL A 93 0.07 2.89 -8.89
N PHE A 94 0.79 3.89 -8.40
CA PHE A 94 1.27 5.01 -9.20
C PHE A 94 2.63 5.53 -8.75
N TYR A 95 3.28 6.31 -9.61
CA TYR A 95 4.58 6.92 -9.34
C TYR A 95 4.42 8.42 -9.05
N ARG A 96 5.15 8.93 -8.05
CA ARG A 96 5.21 10.36 -7.73
C ARG A 96 6.47 10.73 -6.96
N GLY A 97 7.20 11.77 -7.38
CA GLY A 97 8.28 12.36 -6.60
C GLY A 97 9.42 11.41 -6.25
N GLY A 98 9.70 10.42 -7.10
CA GLY A 98 10.69 9.39 -6.79
C GLY A 98 10.18 8.22 -5.95
N TYR A 99 8.86 8.07 -5.77
CA TYR A 99 8.26 6.97 -5.02
C TYR A 99 7.22 6.22 -5.85
N TYR A 100 7.11 4.92 -5.62
CA TYR A 100 5.96 4.11 -6.02
C TYR A 100 5.01 3.96 -4.84
N ILE A 101 3.72 4.14 -5.08
CA ILE A 101 2.70 4.24 -4.06
C ILE A 101 1.56 3.29 -4.42
N LEU A 102 1.20 2.41 -3.48
CA LEU A 102 0.00 1.58 -3.49
C LEU A 102 -1.04 2.22 -2.56
N LEU A 103 -2.25 2.44 -3.05
CA LEU A 103 -3.41 2.89 -2.29
C LEU A 103 -4.56 1.90 -2.43
N MET A 104 -4.99 1.32 -1.31
CA MET A 104 -6.19 0.48 -1.17
C MET A 104 -6.97 0.92 0.05
N ILE A 105 -7.76 1.97 -0.09
CA ILE A 105 -8.52 2.61 0.99
C ILE A 105 -9.79 3.27 0.44
N GLU A 106 -10.86 3.32 1.25
CA GLU A 106 -12.21 3.75 0.85
C GLU A 106 -12.24 5.17 0.23
N ASP A 107 -11.44 6.10 0.75
CA ASP A 107 -11.29 7.45 0.21
C ASP A 107 -9.94 7.65 -0.52
N SER A 108 -9.62 6.75 -1.46
CA SER A 108 -8.35 6.77 -2.20
C SER A 108 -8.06 8.12 -2.89
N ASP A 109 -9.08 8.81 -3.41
CA ASP A 109 -8.94 10.13 -4.03
C ASP A 109 -8.54 11.23 -3.03
N GLN A 110 -9.10 11.20 -1.82
CA GLN A 110 -8.76 12.16 -0.76
C GLN A 110 -7.34 11.90 -0.26
N VAL A 111 -6.99 10.65 0.01
CA VAL A 111 -5.65 10.25 0.44
C VAL A 111 -4.62 10.60 -0.63
N ARG A 112 -4.95 10.34 -1.90
CA ARG A 112 -4.14 10.76 -3.02
C ARG A 112 -3.93 12.27 -3.01
N SER A 113 -5.00 13.08 -2.90
CA SER A 113 -4.90 14.55 -2.82
C SER A 113 -3.96 15.02 -1.70
N ILE A 114 -4.00 14.37 -0.53
CA ILE A 114 -3.07 14.65 0.58
C ILE A 114 -1.63 14.31 0.17
N LEU A 115 -1.39 13.10 -0.35
CA LEU A 115 -0.07 12.72 -0.86
C LEU A 115 0.43 13.67 -1.93
N GLU A 116 -0.47 14.22 -2.74
CA GLU A 116 -0.14 15.18 -3.78
C GLU A 116 0.44 16.49 -3.24
N GLN A 117 0.05 16.89 -2.02
CA GLN A 117 0.54 18.10 -1.36
C GLN A 117 1.92 17.91 -0.71
N TYR A 118 2.21 16.69 -0.22
CA TYR A 118 3.42 16.40 0.53
C TYR A 118 4.53 15.75 -0.32
N ILE A 119 4.17 15.02 -1.38
CA ILE A 119 5.11 14.41 -2.31
C ILE A 119 5.04 15.20 -3.63
N PRO A 120 6.07 16.00 -3.96
CA PRO A 120 6.10 16.74 -5.23
C PRO A 120 6.10 15.81 -6.43
N ARG A 121 5.77 16.33 -7.62
CA ARG A 121 5.77 15.54 -8.87
C ARG A 121 7.16 15.01 -9.22
#